data_AF-A0A1M4Y9B7-F1
#
_entry.id   AF-A0A1M4Y9B7-F1
#
_cell.length_a   1.000
_cell.length_b   1.000
_cell.length_c   1.000
_cell.angle_alpha   90.00
_cell.angle_beta   90.00
_cell.angle_gamma   90.00
#
_symmetry.space_group_name_H-M   'P 1'
#
loop_
_entity.id
_entity.type
_entity.pdbx_description
1 polymer ?
#
loop_
_entity_poly.entity_id
_entity_poly.type
_entity_poly.pdbx_seq_one_letter_code
_entity_poly.pdbx_strand_id
1 'polypeptide(L)'
;MLFISAIAFGQENSGIDITNSEQTLVGNWEFVKTLDQNGKEINKITLDRNTPDGKPMTLNANGPDIIIKSDGTYTKIFTPENSDNGVWRIKSPNEIEYEMIIPENSRQGQMIIQTQKFFPDKKWRKDEKGNFLDASTDRIIELTESEMKVEYEKDYILVYKKTAE
;
A
#
# COMPACT_ATOMS: atom_id res chain seq x y z
N MET A 1 -5.82 33.35 -31.56
CA MET A 1 -5.79 31.88 -31.78
C MET A 1 -5.28 31.27 -30.49
N LEU A 2 -6.17 30.73 -29.64
CA LEU A 2 -5.77 30.07 -28.39
C LEU A 2 -5.41 28.62 -28.72
N PHE A 3 -4.15 28.23 -28.53
CA PHE A 3 -3.77 26.83 -28.49
C PHE A 3 -4.07 26.30 -27.09
N ILE A 4 -5.18 25.56 -26.96
CA ILE A 4 -5.37 24.69 -25.81
C ILE A 4 -4.54 23.44 -26.10
N SER A 5 -3.32 23.41 -25.59
CA SER A 5 -2.55 22.17 -25.55
C SER A 5 -3.20 21.25 -24.51
N ALA A 6 -4.01 20.32 -24.98
CA ALA A 6 -4.38 19.14 -24.21
C ALA A 6 -3.10 18.34 -23.96
N ILE A 7 -2.64 18.29 -22.71
CA ILE A 7 -1.64 17.31 -22.30
C ILE A 7 -2.37 15.98 -22.26
N ALA A 8 -2.31 15.25 -23.36
CA ALA A 8 -2.58 13.83 -23.36
C ALA A 8 -1.46 13.17 -22.56
N PHE A 9 -1.76 12.62 -21.38
CA PHE A 9 -0.88 11.67 -20.71
C PHE A 9 -0.85 10.35 -21.50
N GLY A 10 -0.13 10.39 -22.61
CA GLY A 10 0.55 9.25 -23.18
C GLY A 10 2.03 9.46 -22.98
N GLN A 11 2.49 9.60 -21.73
CA GLN A 11 3.91 9.58 -21.44
C GLN A 11 4.40 8.14 -21.53
N GLU A 12 5.48 7.97 -22.28
CA GLU A 12 6.24 6.73 -22.44
C GLU A 12 6.39 6.01 -21.10
N ASN A 13 6.04 4.73 -21.11
CA ASN A 13 6.18 3.81 -19.99
C ASN A 13 7.68 3.46 -19.81
N SER A 14 8.54 4.45 -19.57
CA SER A 14 9.81 4.20 -18.90
C SER A 14 9.45 3.96 -17.43
N GLY A 15 8.95 2.76 -17.14
CA GLY A 15 8.59 2.36 -15.78
C GLY A 15 9.74 2.66 -14.84
N ILE A 16 9.44 3.23 -13.67
CA ILE A 16 10.44 3.43 -12.63
C ILE A 16 11.14 2.10 -12.30
N ASP A 17 12.45 2.14 -12.08
CA ASP A 17 13.21 1.00 -11.55
C ASP A 17 13.81 1.39 -10.19
N ILE A 18 13.26 0.80 -9.13
CA ILE A 18 13.63 1.02 -7.73
C ILE A 18 14.62 -0.02 -7.21
N THR A 19 15.10 -0.97 -8.03
CA THR A 19 15.94 -2.09 -7.59
C THR A 19 17.22 -1.68 -6.86
N ASN A 20 17.72 -0.46 -7.11
CA ASN A 20 18.91 0.10 -6.44
C ASN A 20 18.58 1.34 -5.59
N SER A 21 17.31 1.55 -5.26
CA SER A 21 16.81 2.77 -4.58
C SER A 21 16.51 2.55 -3.10
N GLU A 22 17.10 1.54 -2.48
CA GLU A 22 16.86 1.17 -1.08
C GLU A 22 17.11 2.35 -0.12
N GLN A 23 18.18 3.11 -0.35
CA GLN A 23 18.51 4.31 0.44
C GLN A 23 17.45 5.40 0.32
N THR A 24 16.88 5.58 -0.86
CA THR A 24 15.78 6.53 -1.10
C THR A 24 14.49 6.05 -0.44
N LEU A 25 14.22 4.74 -0.43
CA LEU A 25 13.03 4.13 0.20
C LEU A 25 13.06 4.18 1.73
N VAL A 26 14.21 3.91 2.35
CA VAL A 26 14.35 3.92 3.81
C VAL A 26 14.07 5.31 4.37
N GLY A 27 13.16 5.38 5.35
CA GLY A 27 12.75 6.60 6.03
C GLY A 27 11.28 6.59 6.45
N ASN A 28 10.84 7.73 6.97
CA ASN A 28 9.46 7.99 7.36
C ASN A 28 8.72 8.66 6.21
N TRP A 29 7.55 8.12 5.85
CA TRP A 29 6.69 8.59 4.76
C TRP A 29 5.33 8.96 5.33
N GLU A 30 5.03 10.25 5.36
CA GLU A 30 3.75 10.78 5.80
C GLU A 30 2.77 10.81 4.62
N PHE A 31 1.56 10.29 4.81
CA PHE A 31 0.50 10.39 3.82
C PHE A 31 0.05 11.85 3.69
N VAL A 32 -0.02 12.36 2.46
CA VAL A 32 -0.44 13.74 2.18
C VAL A 32 -1.85 13.79 1.62
N LYS A 33 -2.11 13.02 0.55
CA LYS A 33 -3.38 13.07 -0.19
C LYS A 33 -3.53 11.92 -1.17
N THR A 34 -4.76 11.75 -1.64
CA THR A 34 -5.09 10.85 -2.76
C THR A 34 -5.48 11.66 -4.00
N LEU A 35 -4.98 11.28 -5.17
CA LEU A 35 -5.29 11.89 -6.45
C LEU A 35 -6.08 10.95 -7.35
N ASP A 36 -7.04 11.48 -8.12
CA ASP A 36 -7.66 10.78 -9.24
C ASP A 36 -6.78 10.83 -10.51
N GLN A 37 -7.23 10.17 -11.58
CA GLN A 37 -6.55 10.14 -12.88
C GLN A 37 -6.33 11.52 -13.53
N ASN A 38 -7.09 12.54 -13.11
CA ASN A 38 -6.94 13.91 -13.60
C ASN A 38 -6.02 14.75 -12.69
N GLY A 39 -5.40 14.13 -11.68
CA GLY A 39 -4.58 14.81 -10.68
C GLY A 39 -5.38 15.62 -9.67
N LYS A 40 -6.70 15.41 -9.58
CA LYS A 40 -7.55 16.10 -8.61
C LYS A 40 -7.51 15.37 -7.27
N GLU A 41 -7.35 16.14 -6.19
CA GLU A 41 -7.42 15.62 -4.84
C GLU A 41 -8.83 15.13 -4.47
N ILE A 42 -8.88 13.95 -3.86
CA ILE A 42 -10.11 13.31 -3.42
C ILE A 42 -10.00 12.81 -1.98
N ASN A 43 -11.13 12.78 -1.29
CA ASN A 43 -11.23 12.31 0.10
C ASN A 43 -12.04 11.02 0.23
N LYS A 44 -12.69 10.58 -0.84
CA LYS A 44 -13.47 9.34 -0.90
C LYS A 44 -13.36 8.69 -2.26
N ILE A 45 -13.32 7.36 -2.26
CA ILE A 45 -13.38 6.52 -3.45
C ILE A 45 -14.63 5.65 -3.42
N THR A 46 -15.18 5.37 -4.60
CA THR A 46 -16.23 4.36 -4.78
C THR A 46 -15.59 3.12 -5.36
N LEU A 47 -15.81 1.97 -4.73
CA LEU A 47 -15.27 0.71 -5.20
C LEU A 47 -16.19 0.09 -6.25
N ASP A 48 -15.64 -0.74 -7.14
CA ASP A 48 -16.40 -1.55 -8.11
C ASP A 48 -17.07 -2.77 -7.46
N ARG A 49 -17.64 -2.56 -6.26
CA ARG A 49 -18.37 -3.57 -5.48
C ARG A 49 -19.43 -2.89 -4.64
N ASN A 50 -20.55 -3.59 -4.50
CA ASN A 50 -21.65 -3.14 -3.67
C ASN A 50 -21.58 -3.75 -2.26
N THR A 51 -22.16 -3.06 -1.30
CA THR A 51 -22.50 -3.60 0.01
C THR A 51 -23.51 -4.75 -0.11
N PRO A 52 -23.70 -5.59 0.92
CA PRO A 52 -24.67 -6.68 0.88
C PRO A 52 -26.12 -6.25 0.56
N ASP A 53 -26.49 -5.00 0.87
CA ASP A 53 -27.79 -4.38 0.55
C ASP A 53 -27.84 -3.71 -0.84
N GLY A 54 -26.81 -3.89 -1.68
CA GLY A 54 -26.78 -3.46 -3.07
C GLY A 54 -26.39 -1.99 -3.29
N LYS A 55 -25.92 -1.27 -2.25
CA LYS A 55 -25.47 0.12 -2.37
C LYS A 55 -23.99 0.18 -2.78
N PRO A 56 -23.54 1.24 -3.47
CA PRO A 56 -22.12 1.43 -3.75
C PRO A 56 -21.30 1.47 -2.47
N MET A 57 -20.22 0.68 -2.42
CA MET A 57 -19.27 0.73 -1.31
C MET A 57 -18.33 1.93 -1.50
N THR A 58 -18.18 2.74 -0.45
CA THR A 58 -17.26 3.88 -0.45
C THR A 58 -16.22 3.73 0.66
N LEU A 59 -15.00 4.17 0.38
CA LEU A 59 -13.91 4.24 1.37
C LEU A 59 -13.45 5.69 1.52
N ASN A 60 -12.94 6.04 2.70
CA ASN A 60 -12.14 7.24 2.85
C ASN A 60 -10.82 7.02 2.10
N ALA A 61 -10.43 7.99 1.28
CA ALA A 61 -9.26 7.92 0.43
C ALA A 61 -7.99 8.32 1.21
N ASN A 62 -7.70 7.60 2.29
CA ASN A 62 -6.55 7.86 3.16
C ASN A 62 -5.60 6.67 3.15
N GLY A 63 -4.31 6.92 2.90
CA GLY A 63 -3.24 5.94 3.09
C GLY A 63 -2.73 5.92 4.54
N PRO A 64 -2.04 4.85 4.96
CA PRO A 64 -1.32 4.83 6.22
C PRO A 64 -0.01 5.63 6.12
N ASP A 65 0.48 6.20 7.22
CA ASP A 65 1.88 6.60 7.26
C ASP A 65 2.76 5.35 7.22
N ILE A 66 3.95 5.45 6.61
CA ILE A 66 4.82 4.30 6.37
C ILE A 66 6.21 4.59 6.93
N ILE A 67 6.72 3.70 7.77
CA ILE A 67 8.11 3.71 8.24
C ILE A 67 8.81 2.52 7.61
N ILE A 68 9.83 2.78 6.80
CA ILE A 68 10.65 1.76 6.15
C ILE A 68 12.06 1.82 6.74
N LYS A 69 12.50 0.75 7.40
CA LYS A 69 13.79 0.73 8.10
C LYS A 69 14.85 -0.04 7.33
N SER A 70 16.11 0.37 7.49
CA SER A 70 17.28 -0.26 6.87
C SER A 70 17.59 -1.68 7.39
N ASP A 71 16.96 -2.10 8.48
CA ASP A 71 17.08 -3.47 9.00
C ASP A 71 16.10 -4.46 8.33
N GLY A 72 15.37 -4.00 7.31
CA GLY A 72 14.39 -4.80 6.56
C GLY A 72 13.01 -4.87 7.21
N THR A 73 12.75 -4.12 8.29
CA THR A 73 11.44 -4.04 8.93
C THR A 73 10.64 -2.81 8.50
N TYR A 74 9.32 -2.89 8.60
CA TYR A 74 8.43 -1.76 8.32
C TYR A 74 7.32 -1.62 9.36
N THR A 75 6.73 -0.43 9.41
CA THR A 75 5.47 -0.16 10.09
C THR A 75 4.55 0.64 9.17
N LYS A 76 3.29 0.20 8.98
CA LYS A 76 2.21 0.99 8.35
C LYS A 76 1.24 1.44 9.43
N ILE A 77 1.05 2.74 9.62
CA ILE A 77 0.24 3.34 10.68
C ILE A 77 -1.06 3.87 10.05
N PHE A 78 -2.17 3.16 10.26
CA PHE A 78 -3.48 3.58 9.75
C PHE A 78 -4.17 4.55 10.72
N THR A 79 -4.02 4.29 12.01
CA THR A 79 -4.43 5.16 13.12
C THR A 79 -3.43 4.98 14.27
N PRO A 80 -3.44 5.85 15.31
CA PRO A 80 -2.55 5.67 16.47
C PRO A 80 -2.69 4.31 17.17
N GLU A 81 -3.86 3.67 17.08
CA GLU A 81 -4.16 2.38 17.68
C GLU A 81 -4.12 1.20 16.69
N ASN A 82 -3.99 1.47 15.38
CA ASN A 82 -4.00 0.46 14.34
C ASN A 82 -2.79 0.59 13.43
N SER A 83 -1.85 -0.34 13.57
CA SER A 83 -0.65 -0.43 12.74
C SER A 83 -0.32 -1.87 12.38
N ASP A 84 0.22 -2.03 11.17
CA ASP A 84 0.79 -3.28 10.71
C ASP A 84 2.31 -3.21 10.85
N ASN A 85 2.91 -4.32 11.26
CA ASN A 85 4.36 -4.45 11.39
C ASN A 85 4.82 -5.73 10.72
N GLY A 86 5.97 -5.68 10.07
CA GLY A 86 6.50 -6.83 9.37
C GLY A 86 7.83 -6.57 8.71
N VAL A 87 8.10 -7.35 7.66
CA VAL A 87 9.30 -7.22 6.83
C VAL A 87 8.94 -6.68 5.45
N TRP A 88 9.87 -5.95 4.84
CA TRP A 88 9.67 -5.40 3.51
C TRP A 88 10.79 -5.85 2.57
N ARG A 89 10.51 -5.84 1.26
CA ARG A 89 11.51 -6.06 0.21
C ARG A 89 11.09 -5.43 -1.10
N ILE A 90 12.06 -5.09 -1.94
CA ILE A 90 11.80 -4.79 -3.35
C ILE A 90 11.45 -6.12 -4.04
N LYS A 91 10.24 -6.20 -4.58
CA LYS A 91 9.71 -7.41 -5.24
C LYS A 91 10.01 -7.43 -6.73
N SER A 92 9.90 -6.28 -7.37
CA SER A 92 10.14 -6.06 -8.79
C SER A 92 10.53 -4.59 -9.03
N PRO A 93 10.91 -4.18 -10.26
CA PRO A 93 11.41 -2.83 -10.54
C PRO A 93 10.53 -1.69 -10.04
N ASN A 94 9.25 -1.89 -9.80
CA ASN A 94 8.38 -0.84 -9.28
C ASN A 94 7.44 -1.33 -8.18
N GLU A 95 7.80 -2.40 -7.49
CA GLU A 95 6.94 -2.98 -6.45
C GLU A 95 7.70 -3.21 -5.15
N ILE A 96 7.09 -2.78 -4.06
CA ILE A 96 7.51 -3.10 -2.70
C ILE A 96 6.53 -4.12 -2.14
N GLU A 97 7.03 -5.23 -1.62
CA GLU A 97 6.24 -6.18 -0.87
C GLU A 97 6.41 -5.92 0.62
N TYR A 98 5.28 -5.85 1.32
CA TYR A 98 5.18 -5.77 2.76
C TYR A 98 4.56 -7.06 3.27
N GLU A 99 5.30 -7.83 4.05
CA GLU A 99 4.85 -9.07 4.64
C GLU A 99 4.66 -8.89 6.15
N MET A 100 3.40 -8.79 6.57
CA MET A 100 3.01 -8.72 7.97
C MET A 100 3.15 -10.09 8.63
N ILE A 101 3.71 -10.11 9.83
CA ILE A 101 3.82 -11.30 10.67
C ILE A 101 2.70 -11.26 11.70
N ILE A 102 1.76 -12.20 11.61
CA ILE A 102 0.61 -12.31 12.52
C ILE A 102 0.87 -13.48 13.48
N PRO A 103 1.14 -13.23 14.77
CA PRO A 103 1.36 -14.30 15.73
C PRO A 103 0.14 -15.21 15.84
N GLU A 104 0.35 -16.52 15.86
CA GLU A 104 -0.73 -17.50 15.91
C GLU A 104 -1.63 -17.32 17.14
N ASN A 105 -1.05 -16.93 18.27
CA ASN A 105 -1.74 -16.69 19.53
C ASN A 105 -2.39 -15.29 19.64
N SER A 106 -2.21 -14.41 18.65
CA SER A 106 -2.87 -13.10 18.62
C SER A 106 -4.37 -13.23 18.36
N ARG A 107 -5.14 -12.18 18.67
CA ARG A 107 -6.58 -12.13 18.32
C ARG A 107 -6.82 -12.41 16.84
N GLN A 108 -6.01 -11.80 15.96
CA GLN A 108 -6.11 -11.99 14.51
C GLN A 108 -5.71 -13.40 14.09
N GLY A 109 -4.62 -13.96 14.65
CA GLY A 109 -4.21 -15.34 14.42
C GLY A 109 -5.28 -16.36 14.81
N GLN A 110 -5.92 -16.16 15.96
CA GLN A 110 -7.04 -17.01 16.41
C GLN A 110 -8.25 -16.89 15.48
N MET A 111 -8.55 -15.70 14.95
CA MET A 111 -9.60 -15.53 13.95
C MET A 111 -9.28 -16.31 12.67
N ILE A 112 -8.04 -16.23 12.17
CA ILE A 112 -7.59 -16.99 10.99
C ILE A 112 -7.81 -18.49 11.24
N ILE A 113 -7.40 -19.03 12.39
CA ILE A 113 -7.62 -20.44 12.74
C ILE A 113 -9.11 -20.81 12.65
N GLN A 114 -10.00 -20.00 13.21
CA GLN A 114 -11.44 -20.29 13.16
C GLN A 114 -11.96 -20.23 11.73
N THR A 115 -11.57 -19.23 10.94
CA THR A 115 -11.96 -19.11 9.52
C THR A 115 -11.53 -20.34 8.73
N GLN A 116 -10.33 -20.86 8.92
CA GLN A 116 -9.86 -22.07 8.22
C GLN A 116 -10.63 -23.33 8.63
N LYS A 117 -11.27 -23.38 9.81
CA LYS A 117 -12.17 -24.50 10.18
C LYS A 117 -13.46 -24.49 9.36
N PHE A 118 -14.00 -23.30 9.07
CA PHE A 118 -15.19 -23.15 8.23
C PHE A 118 -14.89 -23.25 6.74
N PHE A 119 -13.68 -22.87 6.33
CA PHE A 119 -13.21 -22.91 4.94
C PHE A 119 -11.90 -23.69 4.84
N PRO A 120 -11.94 -25.04 4.90
CA PRO A 120 -10.74 -25.88 5.00
C PRO A 120 -9.80 -25.77 3.80
N ASP A 121 -10.32 -25.33 2.66
CA ASP A 121 -9.53 -25.11 1.44
C ASP A 121 -8.73 -23.80 1.48
N LYS A 122 -9.07 -22.88 2.39
CA LYS A 122 -8.31 -21.65 2.59
C LYS A 122 -7.20 -21.92 3.61
N LYS A 123 -5.96 -21.95 3.13
CA LYS A 123 -4.77 -22.08 3.99
C LYS A 123 -3.93 -20.82 3.88
N TRP A 124 -3.69 -20.17 5.02
CA TRP A 124 -2.70 -19.10 5.13
C TRP A 124 -1.30 -19.69 5.15
N ARG A 125 -0.38 -18.96 4.52
CA ARG A 125 1.05 -19.26 4.62
C ARG A 125 1.50 -19.01 6.06
N LYS A 126 2.45 -19.83 6.52
CA LYS A 126 3.09 -19.70 7.83
C LYS A 126 4.61 -19.62 7.70
N ASP A 127 5.25 -18.98 8.66
CA ASP A 127 6.69 -19.08 8.87
C ASP A 127 7.07 -20.37 9.61
N GLU A 128 8.37 -20.59 9.82
CA GLU A 128 8.89 -21.75 10.56
C GLU A 128 8.46 -21.79 12.03
N LYS A 129 8.06 -20.64 12.59
CA LYS A 129 7.60 -20.49 13.98
C LYS A 129 6.08 -20.69 14.11
N GLY A 130 5.37 -20.90 12.99
CA GLY A 130 3.93 -21.11 12.94
C GLY A 130 3.09 -19.83 12.87
N ASN A 131 3.72 -18.65 12.79
CA ASN A 131 3.01 -17.38 12.61
C ASN A 131 2.41 -17.30 11.21
N PHE A 132 1.26 -16.66 11.08
CA PHE A 132 0.66 -16.43 9.76
C PHE A 132 1.36 -15.27 9.05
N LEU A 133 1.50 -15.40 7.74
CA LEU A 133 2.09 -14.39 6.88
C LEU A 133 1.02 -13.80 5.98
N ASP A 134 0.93 -12.47 5.97
CA ASP A 134 0.03 -11.71 5.10
C ASP A 134 0.82 -10.72 4.27
N ALA A 135 0.84 -10.90 2.95
CA ALA A 135 1.66 -10.12 2.05
C ALA A 135 0.79 -9.15 1.24
N SER A 136 1.18 -7.88 1.24
CA SER A 136 0.64 -6.83 0.39
C SER A 136 1.73 -6.30 -0.53
N THR A 137 1.37 -5.80 -1.70
CA THR A 137 2.31 -5.22 -2.66
C THR A 137 1.83 -3.84 -3.05
N ASP A 138 2.73 -2.87 -2.91
CA ASP A 138 2.52 -1.49 -3.34
C ASP A 138 3.29 -1.25 -4.62
N ARG A 139 2.63 -0.70 -5.64
CA ARG A 139 3.26 -0.35 -6.92
C ARG A 139 3.67 1.12 -6.90
N ILE A 140 4.96 1.38 -6.97
CA ILE A 140 5.55 2.71 -7.00
C ILE A 140 5.44 3.28 -8.41
N ILE A 141 4.90 4.49 -8.52
CA ILE A 141 4.76 5.23 -9.78
C ILE A 141 5.86 6.29 -9.87
N GLU A 142 6.23 6.88 -8.75
CA GLU A 142 7.30 7.89 -8.65
C GLU A 142 8.00 7.78 -7.30
N LEU A 143 9.32 7.94 -7.29
CA LEU A 143 10.13 7.96 -6.08
C LEU A 143 11.25 9.00 -6.23
N THR A 144 11.34 9.89 -5.26
CA THR A 144 12.41 10.88 -5.12
C THR A 144 12.89 10.89 -3.66
N GLU A 145 13.90 11.69 -3.34
CA GLU A 145 14.38 11.86 -1.96
C GLU A 145 13.33 12.44 -1.00
N SER A 146 12.26 13.06 -1.51
CA SER A 146 11.25 13.74 -0.67
C SER A 146 9.80 13.33 -0.94
N GLU A 147 9.52 12.63 -2.03
CA GLU A 147 8.16 12.28 -2.45
C GLU A 147 8.11 10.85 -2.99
N MET A 148 7.06 10.13 -2.61
CA MET A 148 6.73 8.80 -3.12
C MET A 148 5.27 8.79 -3.58
N LYS A 149 5.01 8.25 -4.78
CA LYS A 149 3.67 8.04 -5.32
C LYS A 149 3.41 6.57 -5.52
N VAL A 150 2.28 6.11 -5.00
CA VAL A 150 1.90 4.69 -4.99
C VAL A 150 0.55 4.54 -5.68
N GLU A 151 0.43 3.57 -6.57
CA GLU A 151 -0.86 3.16 -7.14
C GLU A 151 -1.80 2.71 -6.02
N TYR A 152 -3.03 3.21 -6.00
CA TYR A 152 -3.98 2.91 -4.94
C TYR A 152 -5.38 2.77 -5.47
N GLU A 153 -5.86 1.52 -5.51
CA GLU A 153 -7.04 1.16 -6.29
C GLU A 153 -6.80 1.55 -7.77
N LYS A 154 -7.39 0.84 -8.72
CA LYS A 154 -6.97 0.88 -10.13
C LYS A 154 -6.83 2.28 -10.76
N ASP A 155 -7.52 3.28 -10.20
CA ASP A 155 -7.67 4.62 -10.78
C ASP A 155 -7.18 5.76 -9.87
N TYR A 156 -6.47 5.48 -8.76
CA TYR A 156 -5.99 6.53 -7.85
C TYR A 156 -4.53 6.38 -7.45
N ILE A 157 -3.99 7.46 -6.89
CA ILE A 157 -2.59 7.57 -6.48
C ILE A 157 -2.53 8.12 -5.06
N LEU A 158 -1.84 7.42 -4.16
CA LEU A 158 -1.44 7.95 -2.85
C LEU A 158 -0.15 8.74 -3.00
N VAL A 159 -0.13 9.94 -2.42
CA VAL A 159 1.05 10.81 -2.40
C VAL A 159 1.58 10.89 -0.98
N TYR A 160 2.87 10.60 -0.84
CA TYR A 160 3.60 10.62 0.42
C TYR A 160 4.73 11.64 0.38
N LYS A 161 5.05 12.20 1.55
CA LYS A 161 6.26 13.00 1.75
C LYS A 161 7.20 12.33 2.72
N LYS A 162 8.49 12.39 2.40
CA LYS A 162 9.52 11.93 3.32
C LYS A 162 9.68 12.95 4.45
N THR A 163 9.58 12.49 5.69
CA THR A 163 9.84 13.30 6.88
C THR A 163 11.21 12.96 7.45
N ALA A 164 11.89 13.96 8.01
CA ALA A 164 13.16 13.74 8.68
C ALA A 164 12.93 12.92 9.96
N GLU A 165 13.83 11.97 10.23
CA GLU A 165 13.90 11.27 11.53
C GLU A 165 14.31 12.21 12.67
#